data_AF-A0A9R1QWQ2-F1
#
_entry.id   AF-A0A9R1QWQ2-F1
#
_cell.length_a   1.000
_cell.length_b   1.000
_cell.length_c   1.000
_cell.angle_alpha   90.00
_cell.angle_beta   90.00
_cell.angle_gamma   90.00
#
_symmetry.space_group_name_H-M   'P 1'
#
loop_
_entity.id
_entity.type
_entity.pdbx_description
1 polymer ?
#
loop_
_entity_poly.entity_id
_entity_poly.type
_entity_poly.pdbx_seq_one_letter_code
_entity_poly.pdbx_strand_id
1 'polypeptide(L)'
;MKAYVAQAIKASSENRHHAITIEKTLLEVSEAEKELKWLRSAVGSSEKEYEQNQKKIAELRTEKRKLEEEYEEVKNEVMELTSENEEATIQKLQDEIKDCKAILKCGVCFDRPKEVVITKCFHLFCSTCIQRNLELRHRKCPACGTPFGQNDVREVKI
;
A
#
# COMPACT_ATOMS: atom_id res chain seq x y z
N MET A 1 -42.01 -67.05 -69.66
CA MET A 1 -40.97 -66.17 -70.27
C MET A 1 -41.13 -64.70 -69.86
N LYS A 2 -42.30 -64.05 -70.01
CA LYS A 2 -42.50 -62.62 -69.64
C LYS A 2 -42.26 -62.28 -68.15
N ALA A 3 -42.66 -63.14 -67.22
CA ALA A 3 -42.48 -62.92 -65.78
C ALA A 3 -41.00 -62.86 -65.37
N TYR A 4 -40.17 -63.76 -65.93
CA TYR A 4 -38.73 -63.79 -65.67
C TYR A 4 -38.02 -62.53 -66.19
N VAL A 5 -38.45 -62.00 -67.34
CA VAL A 5 -37.91 -60.74 -67.89
C VAL A 5 -38.26 -59.55 -66.99
N ALA A 6 -39.51 -59.46 -66.51
CA ALA A 6 -39.92 -58.40 -65.59
C ALA A 6 -39.16 -58.45 -64.25
N GLN A 7 -38.92 -59.65 -63.72
CA GLN A 7 -38.14 -59.84 -62.50
C GLN A 7 -36.67 -59.45 -62.69
N ALA A 8 -36.07 -59.77 -63.83
CA ALA A 8 -34.70 -59.36 -64.16
C ALA A 8 -34.56 -57.84 -64.31
N ILE A 9 -35.54 -57.17 -64.93
CA ILE A 9 -35.57 -55.70 -65.05
C ILE A 9 -35.69 -55.05 -63.66
N LYS A 10 -36.57 -55.57 -62.80
CA LYS A 10 -36.72 -55.09 -61.42
C LYS A 10 -35.43 -55.22 -60.62
N ALA A 11 -34.80 -56.39 -60.65
CA ALA A 11 -33.53 -56.64 -59.98
C ALA A 11 -32.39 -55.75 -60.53
N SER A 12 -32.36 -55.49 -61.83
CA SER A 12 -31.38 -54.58 -62.44
C SER A 12 -31.58 -53.13 -61.99
N SER A 13 -32.82 -52.66 -61.90
CA SER A 13 -33.15 -51.32 -61.38
C SER A 13 -32.79 -51.18 -59.90
N GLU A 14 -33.07 -52.20 -59.08
CA GLU A 14 -32.71 -52.24 -57.67
C GLU A 14 -31.19 -52.24 -57.49
N ASN A 15 -30.45 -53.06 -58.24
CA ASN A 15 -28.99 -53.07 -58.22
C ASN A 15 -28.39 -51.72 -58.61
N ARG A 16 -28.96 -51.04 -59.62
CA ARG A 16 -28.55 -49.69 -60.00
C ARG A 16 -28.80 -48.69 -58.89
N HIS A 17 -29.95 -48.78 -58.21
CA HIS A 17 -30.27 -47.92 -57.08
C HIS A 17 -29.31 -48.15 -55.90
N HIS A 18 -29.02 -49.41 -55.55
CA HIS A 18 -28.04 -49.75 -54.52
C HIS A 18 -26.64 -49.23 -54.86
N ALA A 19 -26.20 -49.36 -56.12
CA ALA A 19 -24.89 -48.86 -56.54
C ALA A 19 -24.75 -47.34 -56.34
N ILE A 20 -25.77 -46.56 -56.73
CA ILE A 20 -25.79 -45.10 -56.53
C ILE A 20 -25.79 -44.75 -55.04
N THR A 21 -26.56 -45.46 -54.23
CA THR A 21 -26.58 -45.24 -52.77
C THR A 21 -25.22 -45.54 -52.15
N ILE A 22 -24.58 -46.65 -52.53
CA ILE A 22 -23.24 -47.01 -52.04
C ILE A 22 -22.24 -45.91 -52.39
N GLU A 23 -22.21 -45.46 -53.66
CA GLU A 23 -21.31 -44.40 -54.10
C GLU A 23 -21.53 -43.09 -53.33
N LYS A 24 -22.78 -42.70 -53.12
CA LYS A 24 -23.12 -41.54 -52.28
C LYS A 24 -22.62 -41.71 -50.84
N THR A 25 -22.86 -42.86 -50.22
CA THR A 25 -22.41 -43.11 -48.84
C THR A 25 -20.89 -43.15 -48.71
N LEU A 26 -20.18 -43.62 -49.74
CA LEU A 26 -18.71 -43.62 -49.76
C LEU A 26 -18.14 -42.21 -49.80
N LEU A 27 -18.78 -41.31 -50.55
CA LEU A 27 -18.41 -39.89 -50.58
C LEU A 27 -18.63 -39.24 -49.20
N GLU A 28 -19.79 -39.47 -48.58
CA GLU A 28 -20.11 -38.96 -47.24
C GLU A 28 -19.13 -39.48 -46.18
N VAL A 29 -18.76 -40.77 -46.23
CA VAL A 29 -17.74 -41.34 -45.33
C VAL A 29 -16.37 -40.70 -45.56
N SER A 30 -15.96 -40.51 -46.82
CA SER A 30 -14.67 -39.88 -47.14
C SER A 30 -14.60 -38.43 -46.66
N GLU A 31 -15.70 -37.69 -46.71
CA GLU A 31 -15.80 -36.33 -46.18
C GLU A 31 -15.72 -36.33 -44.64
N ALA A 32 -16.49 -37.19 -43.98
CA ALA A 32 -16.46 -37.34 -42.52
C ALA A 32 -15.07 -37.76 -41.99
N GLU A 33 -14.34 -38.62 -42.72
CA GLU A 33 -12.97 -39.01 -42.37
C GLU A 33 -12.00 -37.83 -42.39
N LYS A 34 -12.14 -36.91 -43.37
CA LYS A 34 -11.33 -35.70 -43.45
C LYS A 34 -11.65 -34.74 -42.30
N GLU A 35 -12.93 -34.56 -41.99
CA GLU A 35 -13.36 -33.76 -40.84
C GLU A 35 -12.83 -34.32 -39.52
N LEU A 36 -12.95 -35.64 -39.30
CA LEU A 36 -12.42 -36.30 -38.12
C LEU A 36 -10.91 -36.13 -37.99
N LYS A 37 -10.17 -36.19 -39.09
CA LYS A 37 -8.73 -35.96 -39.09
C LYS A 37 -8.41 -34.52 -38.67
N TRP A 38 -9.13 -33.54 -39.21
CA TRP A 38 -8.95 -32.13 -38.85
C TRP A 38 -9.29 -31.88 -37.38
N LEU A 39 -10.43 -32.40 -36.90
CA LEU A 39 -10.86 -32.28 -35.50
C LEU A 39 -9.84 -32.88 -34.55
N ARG A 40 -9.26 -34.05 -34.86
CA ARG A 40 -8.20 -34.66 -34.04
C ARG A 40 -6.96 -33.77 -33.95
N SER A 41 -6.55 -33.15 -35.06
CA SER A 41 -5.43 -32.21 -35.04
C SER A 41 -5.73 -30.96 -34.22
N ALA A 42 -6.96 -30.43 -34.33
CA ALA A 42 -7.41 -29.27 -33.56
C ALA A 42 -7.45 -29.57 -32.05
N VAL A 43 -8.01 -30.72 -31.66
CA VAL A 43 -8.02 -31.19 -30.26
C VAL A 43 -6.61 -31.36 -29.73
N GLY A 44 -5.71 -32.00 -30.48
CA GLY A 44 -4.31 -32.17 -30.05
C GLY A 44 -3.55 -30.85 -29.89
N SER A 45 -3.90 -29.81 -30.64
CA SER A 45 -3.35 -28.46 -30.42
C SER A 45 -3.90 -27.84 -29.14
N SER A 46 -5.21 -27.92 -28.94
CA SER A 46 -5.88 -27.39 -27.75
C SER A 46 -5.43 -28.08 -26.46
N GLU A 47 -5.20 -29.40 -26.50
CA GLU A 47 -4.67 -30.17 -25.36
C GLU A 47 -3.27 -29.69 -24.96
N LYS A 48 -2.39 -29.41 -25.93
CA LYS A 48 -1.04 -28.87 -25.67
C LYS A 48 -1.10 -27.47 -25.04
N GLU A 49 -1.96 -26.61 -25.56
CA GLU A 49 -2.18 -25.27 -25.00
C GLU A 49 -2.74 -25.34 -23.57
N TYR A 50 -3.69 -26.25 -23.33
CA TYR A 50 -4.24 -26.49 -22.00
C TYR A 50 -3.15 -26.95 -21.02
N GLU A 51 -2.28 -27.89 -21.42
CA GLU A 51 -1.18 -28.36 -20.58
C GLU A 51 -0.17 -27.23 -20.28
N GLN A 52 0.16 -26.40 -21.27
CA GLN A 52 1.02 -25.24 -21.07
C GLN A 52 0.40 -24.22 -20.10
N ASN A 53 -0.89 -23.95 -20.23
CA ASN A 53 -1.62 -23.06 -19.32
C ASN A 53 -1.67 -23.62 -17.90
N GLN A 54 -1.85 -24.93 -17.72
CA GLN A 54 -1.81 -25.57 -16.40
C GLN A 54 -0.45 -25.38 -15.72
N LYS A 55 0.66 -25.53 -16.46
CA LYS A 55 2.01 -25.27 -15.94
C LYS A 55 2.18 -23.81 -15.52
N LYS A 56 1.77 -22.87 -16.36
CA LYS A 56 1.83 -21.43 -16.07
C LYS A 56 0.99 -21.03 -14.85
N ILE A 57 -0.20 -21.63 -14.69
CA ILE A 57 -1.05 -21.42 -13.51
C ILE A 57 -0.35 -21.91 -12.24
N ALA A 58 0.32 -23.06 -12.28
CA ALA A 58 1.06 -23.60 -11.14
C ALA A 58 2.25 -22.70 -10.74
N GLU A 59 2.98 -22.19 -11.73
CA GLU A 59 4.08 -21.23 -11.52
C GLU A 59 3.58 -19.94 -10.87
N LEU A 60 2.54 -19.32 -11.44
CA LEU A 60 1.96 -18.08 -10.91
C LEU A 60 1.38 -18.26 -9.50
N ARG A 61 0.81 -19.42 -9.17
CA ARG A 61 0.36 -19.73 -7.80
C ARG A 61 1.53 -19.78 -6.81
N THR A 62 2.67 -20.30 -7.23
CA THR A 62 3.86 -20.37 -6.39
C THR A 62 4.47 -18.98 -6.18
N GLU A 63 4.54 -18.18 -7.23
CA GLU A 63 5.03 -16.80 -7.17
C GLU A 63 4.12 -15.92 -6.29
N LYS A 64 2.80 -16.03 -6.48
CA LYS A 64 1.81 -15.33 -5.64
C LYS A 64 2.02 -15.65 -4.15
N ARG A 65 2.22 -16.92 -3.80
CA ARG A 65 2.45 -17.33 -2.40
C ARG A 65 3.70 -16.68 -1.82
N LYS A 66 4.80 -16.61 -2.56
CA LYS A 66 6.04 -15.95 -2.11
C LYS A 66 5.83 -14.46 -1.88
N LEU A 67 5.15 -13.78 -2.80
CA LEU A 67 4.84 -12.35 -2.66
C LEU A 67 3.90 -12.08 -1.47
N GLU A 68 2.95 -12.98 -1.19
CA GLU A 68 2.08 -12.89 0.00
C GLU A 68 2.88 -13.09 1.30
N GLU A 69 3.86 -14.01 1.33
CA GLU A 69 4.78 -14.21 2.45
C GLU A 69 5.65 -12.96 2.69
N GLU A 70 6.31 -12.44 1.64
CA GLU A 70 7.13 -11.22 1.70
C GLU A 70 6.32 -9.98 2.13
N TYR A 71 5.08 -9.85 1.66
CA TYR A 71 4.21 -8.74 2.04
C TYR A 71 3.87 -8.77 3.53
N GLU A 72 3.58 -9.95 4.08
CA GLU A 72 3.25 -10.07 5.50
C GLU A 72 4.48 -9.82 6.39
N GLU A 73 5.68 -10.23 5.96
CA GLU A 73 6.95 -9.90 6.63
C GLU A 73 7.16 -8.39 6.72
N VAL A 74 7.09 -7.68 5.59
CA VAL A 74 7.27 -6.20 5.56
C VAL A 74 6.18 -5.50 6.36
N LYS A 75 4.94 -5.96 6.28
CA LYS A 75 3.82 -5.41 7.04
C LYS A 75 4.04 -5.53 8.55
N ASN A 76 4.54 -6.66 9.01
CA ASN A 76 4.86 -6.86 10.43
C ASN A 76 6.03 -5.98 10.87
N GLU A 77 7.08 -5.85 10.06
CA GLU A 77 8.20 -4.93 10.34
C GLU A 77 7.73 -3.47 10.48
N VAL A 78 6.86 -3.01 9.58
CA VAL A 78 6.26 -1.67 9.67
C VAL A 78 5.41 -1.52 10.93
N MET A 79 4.64 -2.54 11.30
CA MET A 79 3.81 -2.51 12.50
C MET A 79 4.66 -2.45 13.78
N GLU A 80 5.77 -3.18 13.85
CA GLU A 80 6.73 -3.10 14.96
C GLU A 80 7.36 -1.71 15.06
N LEU A 81 7.82 -1.14 13.93
CA LEU A 81 8.41 0.20 13.90
C LEU A 81 7.44 1.31 14.29
N THR A 82 6.16 1.16 13.96
CA THR A 82 5.12 2.19 14.21
C THR A 82 4.47 2.07 15.59
N SER A 83 4.34 0.87 16.15
CA SER A 83 3.55 0.64 17.36
C SER A 83 4.23 1.05 18.67
N GLU A 84 5.56 0.99 18.76
CA GLU A 84 6.22 1.15 20.06
C GLU A 84 6.90 2.52 20.27
N ASN A 85 7.14 3.32 19.23
CA ASN A 85 8.15 4.37 19.38
C ASN A 85 7.77 5.77 18.90
N GLU A 86 6.83 5.96 17.97
CA GLU A 86 6.60 7.30 17.42
C GLU A 86 5.79 8.20 18.35
N GLU A 87 4.57 7.82 18.75
CA GLU A 87 3.71 8.71 19.56
C GLU A 87 4.31 8.98 20.95
N ALA A 88 4.85 7.94 21.60
CA ALA A 88 5.47 8.09 22.92
C ALA A 88 6.75 8.93 22.87
N THR A 89 7.57 8.80 21.82
CA THR A 89 8.78 9.63 21.64
C THR A 89 8.42 11.06 21.25
N ILE A 90 7.43 11.25 20.37
CA ILE A 90 6.92 12.57 20.01
C ILE A 90 6.37 13.27 21.25
N GLN A 91 5.59 12.58 22.09
CA GLN A 91 5.07 13.16 23.32
C GLN A 91 6.19 13.57 24.29
N LYS A 92 7.18 12.69 24.51
CA LYS A 92 8.37 13.02 25.33
C LYS A 92 9.12 14.24 24.79
N LEU A 93 9.39 14.29 23.48
CA LEU A 93 10.06 15.43 22.85
C LEU A 93 9.23 16.71 22.97
N GLN A 94 7.90 16.64 22.86
CA GLN A 94 7.01 17.78 23.05
C GLN A 94 7.05 18.28 24.50
N ASP A 95 7.09 17.38 25.48
CA ASP A 95 7.22 17.73 26.90
C ASP A 95 8.59 18.35 27.20
N GLU A 96 9.69 17.81 26.65
CA GLU A 96 11.02 18.41 26.76
C GLU A 96 11.09 19.81 26.14
N ILE A 97 10.48 20.01 24.97
CA ILE A 97 10.38 21.33 24.32
C ILE A 97 9.58 22.30 25.20
N LYS A 98 8.50 21.82 25.81
CA LYS A 98 7.65 22.63 26.69
C LYS A 98 8.41 23.06 27.94
N ASP A 99 9.16 22.16 28.55
CA ASP A 99 10.01 22.45 29.72
C ASP A 99 11.12 23.43 29.39
N CYS A 100 11.81 23.23 28.25
CA CYS A 100 12.81 24.17 27.75
C CYS A 100 12.21 25.57 27.52
N LYS A 101 11.02 25.64 26.90
CA LYS A 101 10.32 26.92 26.69
C LYS A 101 9.92 27.57 28.02
N ALA A 102 9.51 26.79 29.02
CA ALA A 102 9.14 27.32 30.33
C ALA A 102 10.33 27.98 31.04
N ILE A 103 11.54 27.41 30.91
CA ILE A 103 12.78 27.99 31.47
C ILE A 103 13.07 29.39 30.89
N LEU A 104 12.73 29.63 29.63
CA LEU A 104 12.96 30.92 28.97
C LEU A 104 11.96 32.00 29.37
N LYS A 105 10.83 31.63 30.00
CA LYS A 105 9.81 32.58 30.43
C LYS A 105 10.18 33.27 31.74
N CYS A 106 9.70 34.50 31.90
CA CYS A 106 9.88 35.31 33.10
C CYS A 106 9.15 34.66 34.29
N GLY A 107 9.88 34.41 35.39
CA GLY A 107 9.30 33.81 36.60
C GLY A 107 8.35 34.71 37.41
N VAL A 108 8.02 35.91 36.91
CA VAL A 108 7.04 36.83 37.52
C VAL A 108 5.68 36.74 36.83
N CYS A 109 5.66 36.74 35.49
CA CYS A 109 4.42 36.67 34.73
C CYS A 109 4.16 35.31 34.08
N PHE A 110 5.15 34.40 34.06
CA PHE A 110 5.09 33.07 33.44
C PHE A 110 4.66 33.05 31.96
N ASP A 111 4.85 34.18 31.28
CA ASP A 111 4.31 34.42 29.94
C ASP A 111 5.41 34.92 28.98
N ARG A 112 5.90 36.14 29.23
CA ARG A 112 6.92 36.79 28.40
C ARG A 112 8.31 36.19 28.57
N PRO A 113 9.16 36.24 27.53
CA PRO A 113 10.54 35.78 27.62
C PRO A 113 11.37 36.62 28.60
N LYS A 114 12.49 36.06 29.04
CA LYS A 114 13.52 36.79 29.77
C LYS A 114 14.26 37.72 28.81
N GLU A 115 14.22 39.02 29.08
CA GLU A 115 14.76 40.09 28.22
C GLU A 115 15.76 40.98 28.97
N VAL A 116 15.72 40.97 30.30
CA VAL A 116 16.58 41.79 31.15
C VAL A 116 17.23 40.97 32.25
N VAL A 117 18.42 41.38 32.66
CA VAL A 117 19.16 40.85 33.81
C VAL A 117 19.38 41.95 34.85
N ILE A 118 19.23 41.60 36.12
CA ILE A 118 19.65 42.45 37.24
C ILE A 118 21.12 42.14 37.54
N THR A 119 22.04 43.05 37.21
CA THR A 119 23.49 42.82 37.28
C THR A 119 24.02 42.61 38.69
N LYS A 120 23.25 42.96 39.73
CA LYS A 120 23.61 42.72 41.14
C LYS A 120 23.44 41.28 41.59
N CYS A 121 22.54 40.51 40.97
CA CYS A 121 22.22 39.14 41.39
C CYS A 121 22.03 38.16 40.22
N PHE A 122 22.20 38.62 38.98
CA PHE A 122 22.13 37.85 37.73
C PHE A 122 20.81 37.12 37.47
N HIS A 123 19.73 37.47 38.19
CA HIS A 123 18.40 36.95 37.89
C HIS A 123 17.80 37.64 36.66
N LEU A 124 17.12 36.85 35.83
CA LEU A 124 16.56 37.27 34.56
C LEU A 124 15.03 37.33 34.58
N PHE A 125 14.47 38.33 33.92
CA PHE A 125 13.03 38.59 33.85
C PHE A 125 12.66 39.26 32.53
N CYS A 126 11.36 39.42 32.24
CA CYS A 126 10.93 40.27 31.13
C CYS A 126 11.07 41.75 31.50
N SER A 127 11.28 42.60 30.48
CA SER A 127 11.46 44.04 30.67
C SER A 127 10.28 44.67 31.39
N THR A 128 9.06 44.32 30.97
CA THR A 128 7.80 44.85 31.54
C THR A 128 7.67 44.62 33.04
N CYS A 129 8.07 43.44 33.55
CA CYS A 129 7.94 43.11 34.97
C CYS A 129 8.94 43.88 35.84
N ILE A 130 10.15 44.12 35.34
CA ILE A 130 11.17 44.87 36.09
C ILE A 130 10.90 46.36 36.02
N GLN A 131 10.46 46.88 34.88
CA GLN A 131 10.06 48.27 34.74
C GLN A 131 8.92 48.62 35.71
N ARG A 132 7.89 47.76 35.79
CA ARG A 132 6.79 47.93 36.75
C ARG A 132 7.26 47.97 38.21
N ASN A 133 8.22 47.13 38.59
CA ASN A 133 8.78 47.15 39.94
C ASN A 133 9.49 48.48 40.25
N LEU A 134 10.24 49.01 39.29
CA LEU A 134 10.95 50.28 39.44
C LEU A 134 9.98 51.46 39.57
N GLU A 135 8.90 51.47 38.77
CA GLU A 135 7.82 52.48 38.84
C GLU A 135 7.12 52.46 40.21
N LEU A 136 6.81 51.27 40.73
CA LEU A 136 6.22 51.08 42.06
C LEU A 136 7.21 51.29 43.22
N ARG A 137 8.46 51.65 42.93
CA ARG A 137 9.56 51.78 43.91
C ARG A 137 9.84 50.48 44.69
N HIS A 138 9.45 49.33 44.17
CA HIS A 138 9.79 48.00 44.69
C HIS A 138 11.20 47.59 44.24
N ARG A 139 12.21 48.27 44.80
CA ARG A 139 13.63 48.13 44.45
C ARG A 139 14.30 46.88 45.02
N LYS A 140 13.65 45.71 44.91
CA LYS A 140 14.14 44.40 45.36
C LYS A 140 13.88 43.36 44.28
N CYS A 141 14.88 42.52 43.98
CA CYS A 141 14.78 41.46 42.99
C CYS A 141 13.59 40.51 43.32
N PRO A 142 12.69 40.21 42.36
CA PRO A 142 11.56 39.29 42.60
C PRO A 142 11.97 37.87 42.97
N ALA A 143 13.16 37.41 42.57
CA ALA A 143 13.63 36.05 42.85
C ALA A 143 14.36 35.92 44.19
N CYS A 144 15.17 36.90 44.59
CA CYS A 144 16.07 36.77 45.74
C CYS A 144 16.05 37.95 46.71
N GLY A 145 15.26 39.00 46.45
CA GLY A 145 15.13 40.16 47.31
C GLY A 145 16.31 41.15 47.30
N THR A 146 17.39 40.87 46.56
CA THR A 146 18.56 41.76 46.46
C THR A 146 18.14 43.16 46.00
N PRO A 147 18.56 44.24 46.69
CA PRO A 147 18.27 45.60 46.27
C PRO A 147 18.88 45.93 44.91
N PHE A 148 18.12 46.62 44.05
CA PHE A 148 18.59 47.06 42.72
C PHE A 148 17.94 48.38 42.30
N GLY A 149 18.60 49.13 41.41
CA GLY A 149 18.08 50.35 40.78
C GLY A 149 18.06 50.27 39.25
N GLN A 150 17.61 51.35 38.60
CA GLN A 150 17.55 51.44 37.13
C GLN A 150 18.89 51.12 36.45
N ASN A 151 20.00 51.58 37.04
CA ASN A 151 21.34 51.39 36.49
C ASN A 151 21.83 49.93 36.56
N ASP A 152 21.17 49.09 37.37
CA ASP A 152 21.50 47.69 37.55
C ASP A 152 20.71 46.77 36.60
N VAL A 153 19.83 47.33 35.76
CA VAL A 153 19.05 46.58 34.78
C VAL A 153 19.71 46.69 33.41
N ARG A 154 19.99 45.55 32.78
CA ARG A 154 20.57 45.47 31.44
C ARG A 154 19.74 44.56 30.56
N GLU A 155 19.57 44.95 29.30
CA GLU A 155 18.97 44.08 28.29
C GLU A 155 19.89 42.91 27.96
N VAL A 156 19.29 41.76 27.69
CA VAL A 156 19.95 40.54 27.26
C VAL A 156 19.18 39.96 26.07
N LYS A 157 19.92 39.42 25.11
CA LYS A 157 19.38 38.66 23.99
C LYS A 157 19.66 37.19 24.24
N ILE A 158 18.61 36.40 24.41
CA ILE A 158 18.65 34.95 24.67
C ILE A 158 18.17 34.23 23.42
#